data_AF-A0AAE4CQW9-F1
#
_entry.id   AF-A0AAE4CQW9-F1
#
_cell.length_a   1.000
_cell.length_b   1.000
_cell.length_c   1.000
_cell.angle_alpha   90.00
_cell.angle_beta   90.00
_cell.angle_gamma   90.00
#
_symmetry.space_group_name_H-M   'P 1'
#
loop_
_entity.id
_entity.type
_entity.pdbx_description
1 polymer ?
#
loop_
_entity_poly.entity_id
_entity_poly.type
_entity_poly.pdbx_seq_one_letter_code
_entity_poly.pdbx_strand_id
1 'polypeptide(L)'
;MNEATYDRVRLEQWRDGRASGRGFTRRDLMRLAAAVGVGTALGGGALGGGAAAGTARADGPIVKPLPPELFTVFGTNAETRWEALRDTGYLVPVDRFFVRNHTSTPIIDPAAYRLRLFGSGLRAPAEFSLDQLRRLPQETITAAVECAGNARSFFTTQQGQTVSGTAWKLGAIGVGRWQGVRLGTVLRAAGLRRDAVDVQPQGLDANFVSGGVDLGPVRRPLPVGKALDDVLLAWELNGAPLPPDHGAPLRVVVPSWIGISSIKWVGAIEVAAEPLFSPWNTQFYRLFGADHPADGTLIDEQVVKSAFELAWGATLPPARTTLTGRSWSANGPIRHVDVSTDGGTTWRRARATGPNLPNAWQRWRIDWTPAGTGPHTLIARATDVTGATHPATVPHNTLGYLFGAQVRHPVTVA
;
A
#
# COMPACT_ATOMS: atom_id res chain seq x y z
N MET A 1 13.17 14.64 -16.27
CA MET A 1 11.74 14.78 -16.66
C MET A 1 10.94 14.78 -15.36
N ASN A 2 10.05 15.75 -15.13
CA ASN A 2 9.16 15.68 -13.96
C ASN A 2 8.08 14.61 -14.18
N GLU A 3 7.50 14.09 -13.11
CA GLU A 3 6.61 12.93 -13.10
C GLU A 3 5.36 13.15 -13.98
N ALA A 4 4.73 14.33 -13.89
CA ALA A 4 3.58 14.67 -14.72
C ALA A 4 3.89 14.67 -16.23
N THR A 5 5.09 15.10 -16.63
CA THR A 5 5.52 15.03 -18.03
C THR A 5 5.77 13.58 -18.46
N TYR A 6 6.35 12.79 -17.56
CA TYR A 6 6.59 11.37 -17.78
C TYR A 6 5.29 10.59 -18.01
N ASP A 7 4.30 10.78 -17.15
CA ASP A 7 3.01 10.08 -17.28
C ASP A 7 2.25 10.47 -18.54
N ARG A 8 2.32 11.75 -18.92
CA ARG A 8 1.72 12.24 -20.17
C ARG A 8 2.37 11.57 -21.38
N VAL A 9 3.71 11.58 -21.48
CA VAL A 9 4.45 10.98 -22.59
C VAL A 9 4.16 9.48 -22.67
N ARG A 10 4.15 8.79 -21.52
CA ARG A 10 3.81 7.37 -21.44
C ARG A 10 2.39 7.09 -21.93
N LEU A 11 1.42 7.92 -21.54
CA LEU A 11 0.03 7.77 -21.95
C LEU A 11 -0.13 7.98 -23.45
N GLU A 12 0.52 8.99 -24.02
CA GLU A 12 0.54 9.24 -25.46
C GLU A 12 1.10 8.04 -26.24
N GLN A 13 2.24 7.50 -25.82
CA GLN A 13 2.83 6.32 -26.46
C GLN A 13 1.95 5.06 -26.38
N TRP A 14 1.25 4.88 -25.26
CA TRP A 14 0.25 3.82 -25.12
C TRP A 14 -0.94 4.02 -26.07
N ARG A 15 -1.45 5.24 -26.17
CA ARG A 15 -2.56 5.59 -27.06
C ARG A 15 -2.19 5.40 -28.54
N ASP A 16 -0.96 5.73 -28.90
CA ASP A 16 -0.46 5.62 -30.28
C ASP A 16 -0.19 4.16 -30.69
N GLY A 17 -0.43 3.18 -29.81
CA GLY A 17 -0.17 1.76 -30.06
C GLY A 17 1.31 1.41 -30.21
N ARG A 18 2.20 2.41 -30.06
CA ARG A 18 3.67 2.24 -30.05
C ARG A 18 4.13 1.43 -28.86
N ALA A 19 3.35 1.45 -27.78
CA ALA A 19 3.49 0.59 -26.63
C ALA A 19 2.42 -0.50 -26.62
N SER A 20 2.81 -1.72 -26.97
CA SER A 20 1.98 -2.90 -26.71
C SER A 20 2.35 -3.47 -25.34
N GLY A 21 1.45 -3.35 -24.36
CA GLY A 21 1.42 -4.36 -23.32
C GLY A 21 1.08 -5.66 -24.03
N ARG A 22 1.98 -6.65 -24.04
CA ARG A 22 1.76 -7.91 -24.77
C ARG A 22 0.33 -8.43 -24.53
N GLY A 23 -0.48 -8.28 -25.58
CA GLY A 23 -1.77 -8.90 -25.86
C GLY A 23 -2.94 -8.67 -24.89
N PHE A 24 -3.63 -7.52 -24.90
CA PHE A 24 -5.04 -7.45 -24.45
C PHE A 24 -5.82 -6.32 -25.15
N THR A 25 -7.10 -6.56 -25.45
CA THR A 25 -8.00 -5.61 -26.15
C THR A 25 -8.94 -4.88 -25.19
N ARG A 26 -9.58 -3.77 -25.64
CA ARG A 26 -10.65 -3.08 -24.89
C ARG A 26 -11.81 -4.00 -24.46
N ARG A 27 -12.02 -5.14 -25.13
CA ARG A 27 -13.06 -6.13 -24.77
C ARG A 27 -12.67 -6.98 -23.56
N ASP A 28 -11.38 -7.21 -23.33
CA ASP A 28 -10.88 -7.96 -22.18
C ASP A 28 -11.00 -7.13 -20.88
N LEU A 29 -10.85 -5.80 -21.00
CA LEU A 29 -11.11 -4.82 -19.93
C LEU A 29 -12.54 -4.89 -19.37
N MET A 30 -13.54 -5.12 -20.23
CA MET A 30 -14.94 -5.23 -19.80
C MET A 30 -15.24 -6.54 -19.05
N ARG A 31 -14.47 -7.61 -19.30
CA ARG A 31 -14.62 -8.90 -18.59
C ARG A 31 -13.98 -8.90 -17.21
N LEU A 32 -12.90 -8.13 -17.01
CA LEU A 32 -12.20 -8.00 -15.73
C LEU A 32 -13.03 -7.28 -14.66
N ALA A 33 -13.89 -6.33 -15.05
CA ALA A 33 -14.80 -5.63 -14.13
C ALA A 33 -15.82 -6.56 -13.45
N ALA A 34 -16.14 -7.71 -14.05
CA ALA A 34 -17.09 -8.68 -13.52
C ALA A 34 -16.46 -9.72 -12.57
N ALA A 35 -15.11 -9.82 -12.51
CA ALA A 35 -14.43 -10.96 -11.89
C ALA A 35 -13.67 -10.65 -10.58
N VAL A 36 -13.79 -9.44 -10.03
CA VAL A 36 -13.18 -9.09 -8.71
C VAL A 36 -14.06 -9.55 -7.53
N GLY A 37 -15.25 -10.10 -7.81
CA GLY A 37 -16.12 -10.73 -6.81
C GLY A 37 -15.99 -12.25 -6.82
N VAL A 38 -15.90 -12.83 -5.61
CA VAL A 38 -15.97 -14.27 -5.29
C VAL A 38 -14.66 -15.06 -5.47
N GLY A 39 -13.86 -15.11 -4.40
CA GLY A 39 -12.98 -16.24 -4.18
C GLY A 39 -13.82 -17.44 -3.74
N THR A 40 -13.95 -18.45 -4.59
CA THR A 40 -14.60 -19.71 -4.25
C THR A 40 -13.69 -20.52 -3.32
N ALA A 41 -14.17 -20.77 -2.11
CA ALA A 41 -13.60 -21.76 -1.21
C ALA A 41 -13.86 -23.17 -1.76
N LEU A 42 -12.81 -23.98 -1.92
CA LEU A 42 -12.97 -25.42 -2.20
C LEU A 42 -12.97 -26.20 -0.88
N GLY A 43 -13.98 -27.05 -0.74
CA GLY A 43 -14.36 -27.79 0.45
C GLY A 43 -13.38 -28.89 0.87
N GLY A 44 -13.48 -29.25 2.14
CA GLY A 44 -12.59 -30.18 2.83
C GLY A 44 -12.90 -31.66 2.63
N GLY A 45 -11.90 -32.45 2.98
CA GLY A 45 -12.00 -33.86 3.32
C GLY A 45 -10.97 -34.15 4.41
N ALA A 46 -11.43 -34.56 5.59
CA ALA A 46 -10.59 -34.95 6.71
C ALA A 46 -10.26 -36.45 6.64
N LEU A 47 -9.01 -36.82 6.88
CA LEU A 47 -8.64 -38.10 7.53
C LEU A 47 -7.38 -37.86 8.37
N GLY A 48 -7.40 -38.35 9.61
CA GLY A 48 -6.47 -37.99 10.67
C GLY A 48 -5.14 -38.75 10.70
N GLY A 49 -4.26 -38.29 11.59
CA GLY A 49 -2.98 -38.91 11.94
C GLY A 49 -2.21 -38.01 12.91
N GLY A 50 -1.76 -38.56 14.04
CA GLY A 50 -1.31 -37.80 15.22
C GLY A 50 0.12 -37.25 15.21
N ALA A 51 0.27 -36.22 16.06
CA ALA A 51 1.43 -35.73 16.82
C ALA A 51 2.77 -35.41 16.12
N ALA A 52 3.09 -34.12 16.08
CA ALA A 52 4.35 -33.56 16.61
C ALA A 52 4.14 -32.05 16.87
N ALA A 53 4.61 -31.55 18.02
CA ALA A 53 4.59 -30.11 18.33
C ALA A 53 5.64 -29.37 17.49
N GLY A 54 5.31 -29.12 16.23
CA GLY A 54 5.92 -28.09 15.41
C GLY A 54 5.01 -26.86 15.40
N THR A 55 5.58 -25.66 15.42
CA THR A 55 4.83 -24.41 15.21
C THR A 55 4.00 -24.56 13.94
N ALA A 56 2.68 -24.72 14.10
CA ALA A 56 1.77 -24.96 13.00
C ALA A 56 1.94 -23.84 11.97
N ARG A 57 2.39 -24.22 10.77
CA ARG A 57 2.37 -23.36 9.60
C ARG A 57 0.90 -22.98 9.41
N ALA A 58 0.57 -21.70 9.34
CA ALA A 58 -0.78 -21.33 8.96
C ALA A 58 -1.01 -21.87 7.53
N ASP A 59 -1.97 -22.78 7.34
CA ASP A 59 -2.33 -23.38 6.05
C ASP A 59 -2.97 -22.38 5.05
N GLY A 60 -2.78 -21.08 5.28
CA GLY A 60 -3.36 -19.99 4.51
C GLY A 60 -2.37 -19.32 3.56
N PRO A 61 -2.88 -18.45 2.66
CA PRO A 61 -2.06 -17.70 1.70
C PRO A 61 -1.14 -16.63 2.35
N ILE A 62 -1.28 -16.40 3.66
CA ILE A 62 -0.45 -15.51 4.48
C ILE A 62 0.26 -16.38 5.52
N VAL A 63 1.58 -16.21 5.67
CA VAL A 63 2.43 -17.09 6.48
C VAL A 63 2.32 -16.76 7.96
N LYS A 64 2.31 -15.48 8.31
CA LYS A 64 2.28 -15.05 9.71
C LYS A 64 0.93 -15.33 10.38
N PRO A 65 0.90 -15.49 11.72
CA PRO A 65 -0.35 -15.56 12.47
C PRO A 65 -1.19 -14.30 12.26
N LEU A 66 -2.51 -14.48 12.18
CA LEU A 66 -3.48 -13.38 12.05
C LEU A 66 -4.53 -13.45 13.16
N PRO A 67 -4.17 -13.12 14.43
CA PRO A 67 -5.14 -13.12 15.51
C PRO A 67 -6.29 -12.15 15.22
N PRO A 68 -7.56 -12.54 15.47
CA PRO A 68 -8.73 -11.74 15.11
C PRO A 68 -8.81 -10.41 15.85
N GLU A 69 -8.18 -10.29 17.02
CA GLU A 69 -8.03 -9.04 17.77
C GLU A 69 -7.03 -8.06 17.15
N LEU A 70 -6.15 -8.54 16.26
CA LEU A 70 -5.16 -7.71 15.55
C LEU A 70 -5.56 -7.44 14.11
N PHE A 71 -6.31 -8.34 13.47
CA PHE A 71 -6.56 -8.30 12.03
C PHE A 71 -8.01 -8.53 11.61
N THR A 72 -8.39 -7.93 10.48
CA THR A 72 -9.51 -8.37 9.64
C THR A 72 -8.96 -9.03 8.38
N VAL A 73 -9.38 -10.26 8.07
CA VAL A 73 -8.79 -11.07 6.98
C VAL A 73 -9.67 -11.07 5.73
N PHE A 74 -9.03 -10.91 4.57
CA PHE A 74 -9.65 -10.84 3.24
C PHE A 74 -8.91 -11.76 2.24
N GLY A 75 -8.91 -13.07 2.53
CA GLY A 75 -8.21 -14.08 1.72
C GLY A 75 -6.69 -13.92 1.79
N THR A 76 -6.07 -13.52 0.67
CA THR A 76 -4.62 -13.25 0.57
C THR A 76 -4.19 -11.92 1.21
N ASN A 77 -5.10 -11.24 1.92
CA ASN A 77 -4.87 -9.92 2.50
C ASN A 77 -5.36 -9.86 3.95
N ALA A 78 -4.76 -9.02 4.78
CA ALA A 78 -5.14 -8.79 6.17
C ALA A 78 -4.94 -7.32 6.56
N GLU A 79 -5.99 -6.72 7.15
CA GLU A 79 -6.04 -5.33 7.60
C GLU A 79 -5.74 -5.24 9.08
N THR A 80 -4.81 -4.37 9.47
CA THR A 80 -4.52 -4.11 10.87
C THR A 80 -5.67 -3.36 11.53
N ARG A 81 -6.11 -3.82 12.70
CA ARG A 81 -7.13 -3.13 13.51
C ARG A 81 -6.50 -1.94 14.24
N TRP A 82 -7.14 -0.78 14.18
CA TRP A 82 -6.56 0.45 14.73
C TRP A 82 -6.49 0.46 16.25
N GLU A 83 -7.44 -0.18 16.93
CA GLU A 83 -7.40 -0.40 18.39
C GLU A 83 -6.15 -1.18 18.82
N ALA A 84 -5.67 -2.10 17.98
CA ALA A 84 -4.44 -2.85 18.24
C ALA A 84 -3.17 -2.02 18.09
N LEU A 85 -3.25 -0.78 17.60
CA LEU A 85 -2.11 0.12 17.47
C LEU A 85 -2.01 1.15 18.62
N ARG A 86 -3.05 1.30 19.44
CA ARG A 86 -3.13 2.33 20.50
C ARG A 86 -1.91 2.37 21.41
N ASP A 87 -1.55 1.22 21.96
CA ASP A 87 -0.46 1.10 22.94
C ASP A 87 0.88 0.73 22.29
N THR A 88 0.99 0.94 20.97
CA THR A 88 2.24 0.71 20.23
C THR A 88 3.07 2.00 20.10
N GLY A 89 4.33 1.82 19.72
CA GLY A 89 5.25 2.92 19.40
C GLY A 89 4.89 3.66 18.10
N TYR A 90 5.84 4.47 17.63
CA TYR A 90 5.69 5.20 16.37
C TYR A 90 5.68 4.26 15.14
N LEU A 91 6.50 3.21 15.18
CA LEU A 91 6.58 2.19 14.14
C LEU A 91 5.53 1.10 14.41
N VAL A 92 4.94 0.55 13.34
CA VAL A 92 4.05 -0.61 13.46
C VAL A 92 4.87 -1.83 13.81
N PRO A 93 4.55 -2.55 14.91
CA PRO A 93 5.14 -3.84 15.20
C PRO A 93 5.04 -4.79 14.01
N VAL A 94 6.09 -5.56 13.73
CA VAL A 94 6.19 -6.39 12.52
C VAL A 94 5.06 -7.42 12.44
N ASP A 95 4.70 -8.02 13.57
CA ASP A 95 3.57 -8.93 13.72
C ASP A 95 2.23 -8.26 13.40
N ARG A 96 2.09 -6.95 13.62
CA ARG A 96 0.88 -6.14 13.39
C ARG A 96 0.83 -5.42 12.03
N PHE A 97 1.86 -5.54 11.20
CA PHE A 97 1.91 -4.85 9.89
C PHE A 97 0.88 -5.43 8.91
N PHE A 98 0.10 -4.60 8.19
CA PHE A 98 -0.92 -5.13 7.26
C PHE A 98 -0.31 -5.97 6.13
N VAL A 99 -1.09 -6.89 5.57
CA VAL A 99 -0.67 -7.75 4.43
C VAL A 99 -1.58 -7.49 3.24
N ARG A 100 -0.99 -7.15 2.09
CA ARG A 100 -1.68 -7.13 0.79
C ARG A 100 -0.89 -7.96 -0.19
N ASN A 101 -1.50 -9.04 -0.70
CA ASN A 101 -0.93 -9.88 -1.76
C ASN A 101 -1.95 -10.11 -2.88
N HIS A 102 -1.51 -10.09 -4.13
CA HIS A 102 -2.37 -10.55 -5.25
C HIS A 102 -2.47 -12.08 -5.30
N THR A 103 -1.48 -12.76 -4.73
CA THR A 103 -1.29 -14.22 -4.74
C THR A 103 -0.90 -14.71 -3.33
N SER A 104 -0.61 -16.00 -3.16
CA SER A 104 -0.08 -16.53 -1.89
C SER A 104 1.36 -16.09 -1.66
N THR A 105 1.76 -15.94 -0.40
CA THR A 105 3.14 -15.57 -0.03
C THR A 105 4.13 -16.68 -0.45
N PRO A 106 5.12 -16.40 -1.33
CA PRO A 106 6.21 -17.33 -1.61
C PRO A 106 7.18 -17.42 -0.44
N ILE A 107 7.83 -18.58 -0.30
CA ILE A 107 8.94 -18.82 0.62
C ILE A 107 10.21 -18.93 -0.20
N ILE A 108 11.13 -17.98 -0.02
CA ILE A 108 12.34 -17.86 -0.83
C ILE A 108 13.54 -18.09 0.08
N ASP A 109 14.43 -18.99 -0.34
CA ASP A 109 15.71 -19.20 0.32
C ASP A 109 16.65 -17.99 0.04
N PRO A 110 17.06 -17.24 1.07
CA PRO A 110 17.96 -16.10 0.91
C PRO A 110 19.34 -16.46 0.33
N ALA A 111 19.83 -17.70 0.52
CA ALA A 111 21.13 -18.12 0.02
C ALA A 111 21.11 -18.38 -1.50
N ALA A 112 20.04 -19.00 -1.98
CA ALA A 112 19.81 -19.24 -3.41
C ALA A 112 19.32 -17.99 -4.15
N TYR A 113 18.82 -16.97 -3.44
CA TYR A 113 18.23 -15.77 -4.04
C TYR A 113 19.21 -14.99 -4.92
N ARG A 114 18.70 -14.52 -6.06
CA ARG A 114 19.38 -13.61 -6.99
C ARG A 114 18.43 -12.52 -7.47
N LEU A 115 18.93 -11.30 -7.56
CA LEU A 115 18.27 -10.17 -8.19
C LEU A 115 18.82 -9.99 -9.61
N ARG A 116 17.98 -10.19 -10.62
CA ARG A 116 18.36 -9.98 -12.02
C ARG A 116 18.02 -8.57 -12.50
N LEU A 117 18.96 -7.89 -13.14
CA LEU A 117 18.74 -6.61 -13.82
C LEU A 117 18.99 -6.79 -15.32
N PHE A 118 18.08 -6.32 -16.16
CA PHE A 118 18.17 -6.47 -17.62
C PHE A 118 17.40 -5.36 -18.36
N GLY A 119 17.48 -5.34 -19.68
CA GLY A 119 16.71 -4.42 -20.54
C GLY A 119 17.56 -3.40 -21.28
N SER A 120 16.92 -2.64 -22.18
CA SER A 120 17.59 -1.71 -23.11
C SER A 120 18.24 -0.51 -22.43
N GLY A 121 17.87 -0.20 -21.19
CA GLY A 121 18.44 0.87 -20.38
C GLY A 121 19.73 0.47 -19.63
N LEU A 122 20.25 -0.75 -19.82
CA LEU A 122 21.53 -1.20 -19.25
C LEU A 122 22.57 -1.45 -20.36
N ARG A 123 23.86 -1.37 -20.00
CA ARG A 123 24.96 -1.75 -20.90
C ARG A 123 25.00 -3.25 -21.19
N ALA A 124 24.71 -4.06 -20.17
CA ALA A 124 24.57 -5.51 -20.24
C ALA A 124 23.67 -5.96 -19.07
N PRO A 125 23.04 -7.14 -19.13
CA PRO A 125 22.39 -7.73 -17.97
C PRO A 125 23.35 -7.92 -16.80
N ALA A 126 22.85 -7.78 -15.57
CA ALA A 126 23.59 -7.95 -14.34
C ALA A 126 22.80 -8.80 -13.34
N GLU A 127 23.49 -9.43 -12.41
CA GLU A 127 22.87 -10.21 -11.34
C GLU A 127 23.60 -9.95 -10.02
N PHE A 128 22.83 -9.85 -8.93
CA PHE A 128 23.35 -9.68 -7.58
C PHE A 128 22.76 -10.72 -6.64
N SER A 129 23.62 -11.38 -5.86
CA SER A 129 23.20 -12.09 -4.64
C SER A 129 22.81 -11.10 -3.54
N LEU A 130 22.06 -11.57 -2.54
CA LEU A 130 21.71 -10.76 -1.36
C LEU A 130 22.96 -10.22 -0.63
N ASP A 131 24.00 -11.03 -0.53
CA ASP A 131 25.27 -10.64 0.13
C ASP A 131 26.07 -9.60 -0.66
N GLN A 132 25.96 -9.59 -1.98
CA GLN A 132 26.53 -8.52 -2.80
C GLN A 132 25.76 -7.21 -2.60
N LEU A 133 24.43 -7.26 -2.52
CA LEU A 133 23.60 -6.08 -2.25
C LEU A 133 23.91 -5.48 -0.86
N ARG A 134 24.08 -6.33 0.16
CA ARG A 134 24.44 -5.91 1.53
C ARG A 134 25.85 -5.29 1.64
N ARG A 135 26.74 -5.53 0.68
CA ARG A 135 28.08 -4.92 0.63
C ARG A 135 28.08 -3.53 0.00
N LEU A 136 26.99 -3.12 -0.65
CA LEU A 136 26.83 -1.76 -1.17
C LEU A 136 26.50 -0.79 -0.02
N PRO A 137 26.70 0.53 -0.21
CA PRO A 137 26.32 1.54 0.78
C PRO A 137 24.87 1.38 1.22
N GLN A 138 24.68 1.01 2.49
CA GLN A 138 23.37 0.77 3.06
C GLN A 138 22.76 2.07 3.60
N GLU A 139 21.44 2.14 3.57
CA GLU A 139 20.67 3.23 4.12
C GLU A 139 19.48 2.71 4.92
N THR A 140 19.07 3.48 5.92
CA THR A 140 17.87 3.21 6.72
C THR A 140 16.91 4.38 6.60
N ILE A 141 15.68 4.14 6.16
CA ILE A 141 14.62 5.14 6.04
C ILE A 141 13.44 4.77 6.92
N THR A 142 12.71 5.77 7.43
CA THR A 142 11.39 5.55 8.03
C THR A 142 10.32 5.97 7.04
N ALA A 143 9.49 5.03 6.61
CA ALA A 143 8.47 5.28 5.59
C ALA A 143 7.22 4.45 5.81
N ALA A 144 6.08 5.03 5.44
CA ALA A 144 4.81 4.35 5.29
C ALA A 144 4.80 3.54 3.99
N VAL A 145 4.13 2.38 4.04
CA VAL A 145 3.60 1.71 2.85
C VAL A 145 2.09 1.65 3.03
N GLU A 146 1.34 2.17 2.07
CA GLU A 146 -0.12 2.24 2.12
C GLU A 146 -0.74 1.68 0.84
N CYS A 147 -1.75 0.83 0.95
CA CYS A 147 -2.53 0.35 -0.18
C CYS A 147 -3.30 1.49 -0.87
N ALA A 148 -3.32 1.55 -2.21
CA ALA A 148 -4.15 2.52 -2.94
C ALA A 148 -5.65 2.41 -2.61
N GLY A 149 -6.10 1.21 -2.24
CA GLY A 149 -7.47 0.93 -1.82
C GLY A 149 -7.71 1.08 -0.32
N ASN A 150 -6.77 1.63 0.46
CA ASN A 150 -7.03 1.97 1.85
C ASN A 150 -8.25 2.92 1.89
N ALA A 151 -9.16 2.69 2.84
CA ALA A 151 -10.46 3.34 2.96
C ALA A 151 -11.49 3.04 1.84
N ARG A 152 -11.27 2.00 1.01
CA ARG A 152 -12.20 1.63 -0.08
C ARG A 152 -13.64 1.43 0.40
N SER A 153 -13.88 0.85 1.58
CA SER A 153 -15.24 0.56 2.06
C SER A 153 -16.12 1.82 2.14
N PHE A 154 -15.51 2.99 2.37
CA PHE A 154 -16.25 4.24 2.57
C PHE A 154 -16.83 4.85 1.31
N PHE A 155 -16.38 4.44 0.11
CA PHE A 155 -17.11 4.73 -1.12
C PHE A 155 -18.55 4.23 -1.03
N THR A 156 -18.72 2.98 -0.60
CA THR A 156 -20.05 2.37 -0.46
C THR A 156 -20.74 2.82 0.82
N THR A 157 -20.08 2.73 1.98
CA THR A 157 -20.75 2.94 3.27
C THR A 157 -20.98 4.40 3.63
N GLN A 158 -20.26 5.37 3.03
CA GLN A 158 -20.46 6.80 3.29
C GLN A 158 -20.96 7.59 2.08
N GLN A 159 -20.65 7.17 0.85
CA GLN A 159 -21.03 7.92 -0.36
C GLN A 159 -22.07 7.19 -1.23
N GLY A 160 -22.49 5.96 -0.85
CA GLY A 160 -23.46 5.17 -1.62
C GLY A 160 -22.94 4.75 -2.99
N GLN A 161 -21.62 4.76 -3.21
CA GLN A 161 -21.00 4.47 -4.49
C GLN A 161 -20.54 3.01 -4.56
N THR A 162 -20.93 2.31 -5.63
CA THR A 162 -20.51 0.93 -5.89
C THR A 162 -19.09 0.90 -6.43
N VAL A 163 -18.20 0.14 -5.79
CA VAL A 163 -16.79 -0.02 -6.17
C VAL A 163 -16.34 -1.47 -6.05
N SER A 164 -15.29 -1.84 -6.77
CA SER A 164 -14.73 -3.20 -6.76
C SER A 164 -13.42 -3.30 -5.95
N GLY A 165 -13.18 -4.47 -5.37
CA GLY A 165 -11.94 -4.81 -4.65
C GLY A 165 -12.15 -5.03 -3.15
N THR A 166 -11.06 -5.37 -2.45
CA THR A 166 -11.07 -5.60 -1.01
C THR A 166 -11.63 -4.40 -0.25
N ALA A 167 -12.65 -4.62 0.59
CA ALA A 167 -13.35 -3.58 1.34
C ALA A 167 -12.57 -3.12 2.58
N TRP A 168 -11.35 -2.59 2.35
CA TRP A 168 -10.50 -2.03 3.40
C TRP A 168 -11.20 -0.87 4.11
N LYS A 169 -11.08 -0.82 5.44
CA LYS A 169 -11.21 0.44 6.19
C LYS A 169 -9.85 1.16 6.16
N LEU A 170 -9.43 1.81 7.24
CA LEU A 170 -8.23 2.65 7.27
C LEU A 170 -6.92 1.89 7.59
N GLY A 171 -6.97 0.60 7.85
CA GLY A 171 -5.86 -0.20 8.38
C GLY A 171 -4.94 -0.83 7.32
N ALA A 172 -5.10 -0.48 6.04
CA ALA A 172 -4.23 -0.97 4.95
C ALA A 172 -2.98 -0.10 4.78
N ILE A 173 -2.33 0.21 5.91
CA ILE A 173 -1.13 1.05 6.02
C ILE A 173 -0.23 0.55 7.16
N GLY A 174 1.08 0.71 7.00
CA GLY A 174 2.01 0.62 8.11
C GLY A 174 3.24 1.49 7.92
N VAL A 175 3.72 2.13 9.00
CA VAL A 175 5.00 2.83 9.06
C VAL A 175 6.06 1.90 9.64
N GLY A 176 7.15 1.72 8.90
CA GLY A 176 8.29 0.90 9.29
C GLY A 176 9.62 1.63 9.11
N ARG A 177 10.65 1.13 9.82
CA ARG A 177 12.05 1.49 9.59
C ARG A 177 12.67 0.45 8.65
N TRP A 178 12.92 0.84 7.41
CA TRP A 178 13.40 -0.05 6.36
C TRP A 178 14.91 0.13 6.18
N GLN A 179 15.66 -0.97 6.21
CA GLN A 179 17.10 -0.95 5.89
C GLN A 179 17.38 -1.72 4.61
N GLY A 180 18.26 -1.16 3.79
CA GLY A 180 18.53 -1.66 2.44
C GLY A 180 19.61 -0.87 1.71
N VAL A 181 19.61 -0.98 0.39
CA VAL A 181 20.46 -0.19 -0.52
C VAL A 181 19.58 0.68 -1.42
N ARG A 182 20.02 1.91 -1.72
CA ARG A 182 19.33 2.76 -2.70
C ARG A 182 19.28 2.06 -4.07
N LEU A 183 18.10 2.01 -4.69
CA LEU A 183 17.93 1.40 -6.00
C LEU A 183 18.86 2.06 -7.03
N GLY A 184 19.01 3.39 -6.98
CA GLY A 184 19.94 4.10 -7.86
C GLY A 184 21.41 3.66 -7.72
N THR A 185 21.85 3.22 -6.53
CA THR A 185 23.20 2.66 -6.35
C THR A 185 23.35 1.34 -7.09
N VAL A 186 22.33 0.46 -7.01
CA VAL A 186 22.34 -0.83 -7.73
C VAL A 186 22.25 -0.63 -9.23
N LEU A 187 21.39 0.27 -9.72
CA LEU A 187 21.27 0.59 -11.14
C LEU A 187 22.59 1.11 -11.72
N ARG A 188 23.28 2.01 -11.02
CA ARG A 188 24.60 2.51 -11.44
C ARG A 188 25.64 1.39 -11.47
N ALA A 189 25.68 0.54 -10.43
CA ALA A 189 26.58 -0.62 -10.39
C ALA A 189 26.30 -1.63 -11.52
N ALA A 190 25.03 -1.76 -11.95
CA ALA A 190 24.61 -2.59 -13.07
C ALA A 190 24.87 -1.96 -14.46
N GLY A 191 25.47 -0.77 -14.53
CA GLY A 191 25.76 -0.12 -15.80
C GLY A 191 24.55 0.57 -16.43
N LEU A 192 23.75 1.28 -15.64
CA LEU A 192 22.67 2.16 -16.10
C LEU A 192 23.15 3.09 -17.23
N ARG A 193 22.40 3.11 -18.34
CA ARG A 193 22.63 4.01 -19.45
C ARG A 193 21.91 5.35 -19.23
N ARG A 194 22.42 6.40 -19.90
CA ARG A 194 21.89 7.77 -19.78
C ARG A 194 20.52 7.96 -20.44
N ASP A 195 20.18 7.11 -21.40
CA ASP A 195 18.93 7.10 -22.15
C ASP A 195 17.84 6.24 -21.50
N ALA A 196 18.12 5.60 -20.35
CA ALA A 196 17.09 4.91 -19.59
C ALA A 196 16.01 5.88 -19.11
N VAL A 197 14.75 5.49 -19.23
CA VAL A 197 13.58 6.27 -18.81
C VAL A 197 12.76 5.55 -17.73
N ASP A 198 12.80 4.22 -17.72
CA ASP A 198 11.95 3.36 -16.91
C ASP A 198 12.71 2.30 -16.13
N VAL A 199 12.15 1.97 -14.97
CA VAL A 199 12.55 0.84 -14.14
C VAL A 199 11.29 0.07 -13.73
N GLN A 200 11.26 -1.25 -13.95
CA GLN A 200 10.13 -2.12 -13.61
C GLN A 200 10.58 -3.27 -12.73
N PRO A 201 10.45 -3.12 -11.40
CA PRO A 201 10.57 -4.23 -10.48
C PRO A 201 9.43 -5.24 -10.65
N GLN A 202 9.79 -6.52 -10.56
CA GLN A 202 8.89 -7.66 -10.67
C GLN A 202 9.12 -8.63 -9.50
N GLY A 203 8.02 -9.09 -8.90
CA GLY A 203 8.03 -10.09 -7.84
C GLY A 203 8.31 -11.51 -8.34
N LEU A 204 8.74 -12.37 -7.43
CA LEU A 204 8.88 -13.82 -7.59
C LEU A 204 7.60 -14.57 -7.20
N ASP A 205 6.50 -13.86 -6.98
CA ASP A 205 5.21 -14.47 -6.70
C ASP A 205 4.65 -15.17 -7.94
N ALA A 206 3.70 -16.08 -7.70
CA ALA A 206 3.00 -16.77 -8.78
C ALA A 206 2.31 -15.79 -9.72
N ASN A 207 2.02 -16.24 -10.94
CA ASN A 207 1.23 -15.45 -11.88
C ASN A 207 -0.14 -15.08 -11.27
N PHE A 208 -0.51 -13.82 -11.39
CA PHE A 208 -1.82 -13.35 -10.96
C PHE A 208 -2.86 -13.64 -12.05
N VAL A 209 -3.84 -14.48 -11.73
CA VAL A 209 -4.95 -14.80 -12.63
C VAL A 209 -6.21 -14.10 -12.14
N SER A 210 -6.86 -13.35 -13.02
CA SER A 210 -8.11 -12.62 -12.71
C SER A 210 -9.09 -12.73 -13.87
N GLY A 211 -10.32 -13.18 -13.61
CA GLY A 211 -11.32 -13.39 -14.66
C GLY A 211 -10.90 -14.41 -15.72
N GLY A 212 -10.11 -15.41 -15.34
CA GLY A 212 -9.54 -16.41 -16.26
C GLY A 212 -8.37 -15.92 -17.11
N VAL A 213 -7.92 -14.68 -16.92
CA VAL A 213 -6.78 -14.09 -17.63
C VAL A 213 -5.54 -14.15 -16.74
N ASP A 214 -4.48 -14.76 -17.26
CA ASP A 214 -3.15 -14.72 -16.64
C ASP A 214 -2.47 -13.37 -16.96
N LEU A 215 -2.22 -12.57 -15.92
CA LEU A 215 -1.62 -11.24 -15.99
C LEU A 215 -0.10 -11.26 -15.71
N GLY A 216 0.45 -12.45 -15.48
CA GLY A 216 1.83 -12.69 -15.12
C GLY A 216 2.16 -12.35 -13.66
N PRO A 217 3.45 -12.35 -13.31
CA PRO A 217 3.90 -11.95 -11.98
C PRO A 217 3.64 -10.46 -11.75
N VAL A 218 3.44 -10.09 -10.48
CA VAL A 218 3.17 -8.71 -10.09
C VAL A 218 4.39 -7.84 -10.37
N ARG A 219 4.17 -6.78 -11.16
CA ARG A 219 5.21 -5.83 -11.56
C ARG A 219 4.59 -4.48 -11.83
N ARG A 220 5.29 -3.41 -11.47
CA ARG A 220 4.85 -2.04 -11.77
C ARG A 220 6.06 -1.18 -12.15
N PRO A 221 6.02 -0.51 -13.31
CA PRO A 221 7.09 0.39 -13.69
C PRO A 221 7.01 1.74 -12.95
N LEU A 222 8.16 2.38 -12.79
CA LEU A 222 8.32 3.74 -12.28
C LEU A 222 9.38 4.48 -13.12
N PRO A 223 9.33 5.83 -13.19
CA PRO A 223 10.34 6.61 -13.87
C PRO A 223 11.72 6.39 -13.23
N VAL A 224 12.77 6.33 -14.06
CA VAL A 224 14.16 6.21 -13.58
C VAL A 224 14.52 7.35 -12.62
N GLY A 225 13.95 8.55 -12.82
CA GLY A 225 14.17 9.69 -11.94
C GLY A 225 13.76 9.38 -10.50
N LYS A 226 12.56 8.84 -10.29
CA LYS A 226 12.09 8.39 -8.98
C LYS A 226 12.97 7.27 -8.42
N ALA A 227 13.35 6.30 -9.26
CA ALA A 227 14.22 5.19 -8.85
C ALA A 227 15.62 5.65 -8.37
N LEU A 228 16.15 6.72 -8.96
CA LEU A 228 17.45 7.31 -8.61
C LEU A 228 17.40 8.22 -7.37
N ASP A 229 16.24 8.81 -7.09
CA ASP A 229 16.03 9.79 -6.02
C ASP A 229 15.97 9.11 -4.65
N ASP A 230 14.90 8.36 -4.38
CA ASP A 230 14.61 7.92 -3.01
C ASP A 230 14.12 6.46 -2.86
N VAL A 231 14.17 5.66 -3.92
CA VAL A 231 13.73 4.25 -3.85
C VAL A 231 14.76 3.37 -3.16
N LEU A 232 14.30 2.50 -2.26
CA LEU A 232 15.12 1.57 -1.50
C LEU A 232 14.82 0.11 -1.90
N LEU A 233 15.87 -0.70 -2.06
CA LEU A 233 15.78 -2.16 -2.03
C LEU A 233 16.06 -2.62 -0.60
N ALA A 234 15.01 -2.97 0.13
CA ALA A 234 15.05 -3.28 1.56
C ALA A 234 15.08 -4.79 1.83
N TRP A 235 15.86 -5.20 2.83
CA TRP A 235 15.91 -6.57 3.36
C TRP A 235 15.65 -6.65 4.87
N GLU A 236 15.50 -5.51 5.56
CA GLU A 236 15.05 -5.45 6.95
C GLU A 236 13.85 -4.53 7.14
N LEU A 237 13.04 -4.87 8.14
CA LEU A 237 11.96 -4.06 8.68
C LEU A 237 12.08 -3.99 10.21
N ASN A 238 12.18 -2.78 10.74
CA ASN A 238 12.30 -2.49 12.16
C ASN A 238 13.52 -3.15 12.85
N GLY A 239 14.63 -3.31 12.11
CA GLY A 239 15.87 -3.90 12.62
C GLY A 239 15.86 -5.43 12.71
N ALA A 240 14.89 -6.08 12.06
CA ALA A 240 14.86 -7.53 11.87
C ALA A 240 14.76 -7.86 10.37
N PRO A 241 15.21 -9.05 9.93
CA PRO A 241 15.02 -9.50 8.55
C PRO A 241 13.55 -9.39 8.12
N LEU A 242 13.32 -9.08 6.85
CA LEU A 242 11.95 -9.04 6.31
C LEU A 242 11.23 -10.37 6.56
N PRO A 243 10.00 -10.35 7.08
CA PRO A 243 9.16 -11.53 7.08
C PRO A 243 8.70 -11.90 5.66
N PRO A 244 8.39 -13.17 5.38
CA PRO A 244 7.91 -13.61 4.07
C PRO A 244 6.76 -12.76 3.53
N ASP A 245 5.72 -12.50 4.32
CA ASP A 245 4.54 -11.72 3.87
C ASP A 245 4.86 -10.26 3.50
N HIS A 246 6.01 -9.75 3.95
CA HIS A 246 6.47 -8.39 3.69
C HIS A 246 7.60 -8.31 2.66
N GLY A 247 7.89 -9.42 1.97
CA GLY A 247 8.73 -9.43 0.77
C GLY A 247 10.12 -10.02 0.97
N ALA A 248 10.34 -10.88 1.97
CA ALA A 248 11.63 -11.55 2.15
C ALA A 248 12.09 -12.31 0.88
N PRO A 249 13.39 -12.30 0.53
CA PRO A 249 14.47 -11.63 1.24
C PRO A 249 14.66 -10.15 0.86
N LEU A 250 14.01 -9.69 -0.22
CA LEU A 250 14.19 -8.34 -0.76
C LEU A 250 12.87 -7.77 -1.29
N ARG A 251 12.58 -6.53 -0.94
CA ARG A 251 11.49 -5.75 -1.52
C ARG A 251 11.95 -4.39 -2.01
N VAL A 252 11.17 -3.80 -2.89
CA VAL A 252 11.22 -2.36 -3.16
C VAL A 252 10.39 -1.63 -2.10
N VAL A 253 10.88 -0.46 -1.67
CA VAL A 253 10.13 0.55 -0.90
C VAL A 253 10.22 1.87 -1.67
N VAL A 254 9.07 2.38 -2.08
CA VAL A 254 8.92 3.66 -2.81
C VAL A 254 8.18 4.63 -1.90
N PRO A 255 8.88 5.55 -1.22
CA PRO A 255 8.25 6.52 -0.32
C PRO A 255 7.21 7.39 -1.04
N SER A 256 6.15 7.76 -0.29
CA SER A 256 4.99 8.59 -0.71
C SER A 256 4.10 8.01 -1.81
N TRP A 257 4.55 6.99 -2.53
CA TRP A 257 3.78 6.33 -3.56
C TRP A 257 2.87 5.23 -3.00
N ILE A 258 1.82 4.91 -3.75
CA ILE A 258 0.91 3.81 -3.44
C ILE A 258 1.66 2.47 -3.39
N GLY A 259 1.23 1.61 -2.47
CA GLY A 259 1.97 0.42 -2.05
C GLY A 259 2.26 -0.62 -3.13
N ILE A 260 1.54 -0.60 -4.27
CA ILE A 260 1.87 -1.46 -5.42
C ILE A 260 3.25 -1.16 -6.01
N SER A 261 3.74 0.08 -5.90
CA SER A 261 5.10 0.41 -6.37
C SER A 261 6.19 -0.18 -5.49
N SER A 262 5.85 -0.52 -4.24
CA SER A 262 6.76 -1.18 -3.31
C SER A 262 6.69 -2.70 -3.51
N ILE A 263 7.12 -3.18 -4.68
CA ILE A 263 7.09 -4.59 -5.11
C ILE A 263 7.80 -5.49 -4.09
N LYS A 264 7.12 -6.56 -3.68
CA LYS A 264 7.64 -7.56 -2.74
C LYS A 264 8.31 -8.71 -3.48
N TRP A 265 9.17 -9.44 -2.78
CA TRP A 265 9.85 -10.63 -3.31
C TRP A 265 10.55 -10.34 -4.63
N VAL A 266 11.17 -9.16 -4.75
CA VAL A 266 11.65 -8.67 -6.04
C VAL A 266 12.73 -9.62 -6.56
N GLY A 267 12.54 -10.19 -7.74
CA GLY A 267 13.51 -11.10 -8.36
C GLY A 267 14.11 -10.55 -9.63
N ALA A 268 13.43 -9.61 -10.27
CA ALA A 268 13.88 -9.01 -11.50
C ALA A 268 13.54 -7.53 -11.56
N ILE A 269 14.41 -6.76 -12.23
CA ILE A 269 14.19 -5.36 -12.56
C ILE A 269 14.53 -5.16 -14.04
N GLU A 270 13.51 -4.85 -14.83
CA GLU A 270 13.71 -4.40 -16.22
C GLU A 270 14.00 -2.91 -16.24
N VAL A 271 15.04 -2.49 -16.94
CA VAL A 271 15.43 -1.08 -17.12
C VAL A 271 15.39 -0.79 -18.61
N ALA A 272 14.63 0.22 -19.01
CA ALA A 272 14.33 0.45 -20.41
C ALA A 272 14.60 1.89 -20.84
N ALA A 273 15.06 2.03 -22.08
CA ALA A 273 15.17 3.31 -22.78
C ALA A 273 13.82 3.81 -23.33
N GLU A 274 12.79 2.99 -23.26
CA GLU A 274 11.40 3.32 -23.59
C GLU A 274 10.49 3.02 -22.40
N PRO A 275 9.35 3.73 -22.26
CA PRO A 275 8.39 3.45 -21.20
C PRO A 275 7.89 2.01 -21.22
N LEU A 276 7.81 1.40 -20.04
CA LEU A 276 7.35 0.02 -19.85
C LEU A 276 5.84 -0.04 -19.57
N PHE A 277 5.23 -1.20 -19.69
CA PHE A 277 3.79 -1.34 -19.43
C PHE A 277 3.46 -2.66 -18.76
N SER A 278 2.46 -2.64 -17.89
CA SER A 278 1.98 -3.78 -17.15
C SER A 278 0.50 -3.62 -16.82
N PRO A 279 -0.22 -4.73 -16.54
CA PRO A 279 -1.58 -4.63 -16.03
C PRO A 279 -1.71 -3.69 -14.82
N TRP A 280 -0.68 -3.59 -13.95
CA TRP A 280 -0.67 -2.76 -12.75
C TRP A 280 -0.46 -1.26 -12.97
N ASN A 281 -0.28 -0.80 -14.22
CA ASN A 281 -0.31 0.64 -14.55
C ASN A 281 -1.17 0.97 -15.78
N THR A 282 -1.70 -0.04 -16.48
CA THR A 282 -2.63 0.15 -17.62
C THR A 282 -4.06 -0.27 -17.32
N GLN A 283 -4.29 -1.24 -16.42
CA GLN A 283 -5.62 -1.78 -16.11
C GLN A 283 -6.01 -1.61 -14.64
N PHE A 284 -5.06 -1.76 -13.73
CA PHE A 284 -5.23 -1.51 -12.30
C PHE A 284 -4.47 -0.26 -11.89
N TYR A 285 -4.77 0.24 -10.68
CA TYR A 285 -4.14 1.44 -10.13
C TYR A 285 -4.23 2.62 -11.11
N ARG A 286 -5.43 2.75 -11.69
CA ARG A 286 -5.90 3.92 -12.42
C ARG A 286 -7.32 4.24 -11.94
N LEU A 287 -7.69 5.51 -11.98
CA LEU A 287 -9.05 5.96 -11.68
C LEU A 287 -9.88 5.88 -12.96
N PHE A 288 -10.90 5.02 -12.97
CA PHE A 288 -11.89 4.92 -14.05
C PHE A 288 -13.25 5.31 -13.53
N GLY A 289 -14.12 5.88 -14.35
CA GLY A 289 -15.47 6.29 -13.97
C GLY A 289 -15.96 7.44 -14.85
N ALA A 290 -17.20 7.88 -14.65
CA ALA A 290 -17.76 9.01 -15.41
C ALA A 290 -16.98 10.32 -15.18
N ASP A 291 -16.36 10.47 -14.01
CA ASP A 291 -15.57 11.63 -13.61
C ASP A 291 -14.10 11.55 -14.06
N HIS A 292 -13.72 10.50 -14.81
CA HIS A 292 -12.33 10.24 -15.22
C HIS A 292 -12.22 10.01 -16.73
N PRO A 293 -11.03 10.22 -17.33
CA PRO A 293 -10.78 9.85 -18.72
C PRO A 293 -11.12 8.38 -19.01
N ALA A 294 -11.49 8.08 -20.25
CA ALA A 294 -11.90 6.73 -20.65
C ALA A 294 -10.78 5.68 -20.50
N ASP A 295 -9.52 6.09 -20.60
CA ASP A 295 -8.30 5.31 -20.36
C ASP A 295 -7.82 5.37 -18.90
N GLY A 296 -8.55 6.10 -18.06
CA GLY A 296 -8.30 6.27 -16.64
C GLY A 296 -7.10 7.16 -16.31
N THR A 297 -7.06 7.65 -15.08
CA THR A 297 -5.95 8.46 -14.55
C THR A 297 -4.99 7.57 -13.76
N LEU A 298 -3.70 7.52 -14.13
CA LEU A 298 -2.70 6.80 -13.34
C LEU A 298 -2.60 7.39 -11.92
N ILE A 299 -2.39 6.52 -10.92
CA ILE A 299 -2.20 6.95 -9.54
C ILE A 299 -0.81 6.56 -9.04
N ASP A 300 0.00 7.54 -8.67
CA ASP A 300 1.33 7.30 -8.11
C ASP A 300 1.36 7.58 -6.61
N GLU A 301 0.90 8.75 -6.19
CA GLU A 301 0.93 9.19 -4.80
C GLU A 301 -0.35 8.86 -4.01
N GLN A 302 -0.21 8.75 -2.69
CA GLN A 302 -1.34 8.65 -1.76
C GLN A 302 -1.97 10.02 -1.48
N VAL A 303 -3.19 10.01 -0.94
CA VAL A 303 -3.87 11.21 -0.44
C VAL A 303 -3.83 11.29 1.08
N VAL A 304 -3.99 12.51 1.62
CA VAL A 304 -4.08 12.76 3.06
C VAL A 304 -5.18 11.91 3.71
N LYS A 305 -4.83 11.25 4.82
CA LYS A 305 -5.77 10.45 5.61
C LYS A 305 -5.51 10.59 7.11
N SER A 306 -6.51 10.23 7.89
CA SER A 306 -6.50 10.28 9.36
C SER A 306 -7.30 9.11 9.90
N ALA A 307 -6.81 8.49 10.97
CA ALA A 307 -7.48 7.38 11.65
C ALA A 307 -7.39 7.54 13.17
N PHE A 308 -8.47 7.17 13.86
CA PHE A 308 -8.45 6.99 15.32
C PHE A 308 -7.85 5.63 15.66
N GLU A 309 -7.03 5.54 16.71
CA GLU A 309 -6.56 4.27 17.32
C GLU A 309 -7.67 3.66 18.19
N LEU A 310 -8.86 3.49 17.60
CA LEU A 310 -10.10 3.10 18.29
C LEU A 310 -10.88 2.10 17.43
N ALA A 311 -11.53 1.14 18.09
CA ALA A 311 -12.37 0.18 17.40
C ALA A 311 -13.56 0.87 16.71
N TRP A 312 -13.96 0.34 15.56
CA TRP A 312 -15.13 0.83 14.83
C TRP A 312 -16.41 0.51 15.61
N GLY A 313 -17.20 1.53 15.97
CA GLY A 313 -18.38 1.34 16.81
C GLY A 313 -18.06 1.11 18.30
N ALA A 314 -16.89 1.56 18.78
CA ALA A 314 -16.50 1.39 20.17
C ALA A 314 -17.51 2.03 21.15
N THR A 315 -17.71 1.37 22.29
CA THR A 315 -18.41 1.94 23.45
C THR A 315 -17.41 2.61 24.38
N LEU A 316 -17.65 3.86 24.74
CA LEU A 316 -16.80 4.69 25.58
C LEU A 316 -17.53 5.10 26.86
N PRO A 317 -16.83 5.32 27.98
CA PRO A 317 -17.46 5.74 29.23
C PRO A 317 -17.98 7.19 29.11
N PRO A 318 -19.01 7.58 29.89
CA PRO A 318 -19.48 8.96 30.01
C PRO A 318 -18.55 9.80 30.89
N ALA A 319 -17.24 9.71 30.63
CA ALA A 319 -16.18 10.34 31.39
C ALA A 319 -15.10 10.88 30.45
N ARG A 320 -14.25 11.76 30.98
CA ARG A 320 -13.12 12.31 30.23
C ARG A 320 -12.24 11.17 29.71
N THR A 321 -12.11 11.09 28.39
CA THR A 321 -11.34 10.07 27.68
C THR A 321 -10.32 10.74 26.75
N THR A 322 -9.10 10.20 26.69
CA THR A 322 -8.13 10.61 25.68
C THR A 322 -8.34 9.79 24.41
N LEU A 323 -8.72 10.47 23.33
CA LEU A 323 -8.73 9.93 21.98
C LEU A 323 -7.33 10.06 21.37
N THR A 324 -6.88 9.04 20.68
CA THR A 324 -5.59 9.04 19.97
C THR A 324 -5.78 8.62 18.52
N GLY A 325 -4.83 8.99 17.67
CA GLY A 325 -4.89 8.67 16.26
C GLY A 325 -3.59 8.98 15.52
N ARG A 326 -3.62 8.68 14.22
CA ARG A 326 -2.49 8.90 13.29
C ARG A 326 -3.00 9.53 12.01
N SER A 327 -2.24 10.47 11.47
CA SER A 327 -2.54 11.15 10.21
C SER A 327 -1.30 11.23 9.33
N TRP A 328 -1.45 11.13 8.03
CA TRP A 328 -0.34 11.10 7.07
C TRP A 328 -0.75 11.71 5.73
N SER A 329 0.23 12.13 4.94
CA SER A 329 0.06 12.65 3.58
C SER A 329 1.26 12.24 2.73
N ALA A 330 1.06 12.05 1.43
CA ALA A 330 2.17 11.88 0.48
C ALA A 330 2.92 13.20 0.24
N ASN A 331 2.28 14.35 0.48
CA ASN A 331 2.84 15.68 0.26
C ASN A 331 3.80 16.14 1.37
N GLY A 332 4.13 15.28 2.33
CA GLY A 332 5.03 15.58 3.43
C GLY A 332 4.36 15.64 4.81
N PRO A 333 4.99 16.31 5.80
CA PRO A 333 4.57 16.29 7.19
C PRO A 333 3.18 16.87 7.41
N ILE A 334 2.51 16.44 8.49
CA ILE A 334 1.19 16.99 8.87
C ILE A 334 1.39 18.31 9.61
N ARG A 335 0.81 19.39 9.11
CA ARG A 335 0.85 20.71 9.76
C ARG A 335 -0.02 20.75 11.01
N HIS A 336 -1.22 20.20 10.95
CA HIS A 336 -2.11 20.05 12.10
C HIS A 336 -3.21 19.02 11.87
N VAL A 337 -3.84 18.58 12.95
CA VAL A 337 -5.04 17.73 12.94
C VAL A 337 -6.12 18.37 13.80
N ASP A 338 -7.30 18.57 13.23
CA ASP A 338 -8.49 18.99 13.95
C ASP A 338 -9.42 17.78 14.15
N VAL A 339 -10.03 17.68 15.31
CA VAL A 339 -10.96 16.60 15.67
C VAL A 339 -12.32 17.19 15.99
N SER A 340 -13.36 16.62 15.39
CA SER A 340 -14.76 16.84 15.74
C SER A 340 -15.30 15.62 16.47
N THR A 341 -16.11 15.86 17.49
CA THR A 341 -16.82 14.83 18.27
C THR A 341 -18.34 14.94 18.14
N ASP A 342 -18.82 15.81 17.26
CA ASP A 342 -20.23 16.16 17.04
C ASP A 342 -20.60 16.10 15.54
N GLY A 343 -19.98 15.17 14.80
CA GLY A 343 -20.30 14.91 13.40
C GLY A 343 -19.84 15.97 12.40
N GLY A 344 -18.93 16.85 12.80
CA GLY A 344 -18.31 17.89 11.96
C GLY A 344 -18.74 19.32 12.28
N THR A 345 -19.55 19.53 13.31
CA THR A 345 -20.14 20.83 13.66
C THR A 345 -19.12 21.74 14.34
N THR A 346 -18.39 21.23 15.33
CA THR A 346 -17.29 21.94 16.00
C THR A 346 -15.99 21.16 15.89
N TRP A 347 -14.88 21.90 15.89
CA TRP A 347 -13.54 21.37 15.69
C TRP A 347 -12.58 21.84 16.77
N ARG A 348 -11.79 20.91 17.29
CA ARG A 348 -10.74 21.21 18.27
C ARG A 348 -9.40 20.69 17.77
N ARG A 349 -8.37 21.51 17.92
CA ARG A 349 -6.99 21.15 17.55
C ARG A 349 -6.49 20.00 18.43
N ALA A 350 -6.11 18.88 17.82
CA ALA A 350 -5.42 17.80 18.52
C ALA A 350 -3.95 18.17 18.78
N ARG A 351 -3.38 17.62 19.86
CA ARG A 351 -1.96 17.77 20.19
C ARG A 351 -1.16 16.71 19.43
N ALA A 352 -0.21 17.14 18.60
CA ALA A 352 0.77 16.26 17.98
C ALA A 352 1.64 15.56 19.04
N THR A 353 1.96 14.29 18.82
CA THR A 353 2.83 13.47 19.68
C THR A 353 3.85 12.71 18.83
N GLY A 354 5.09 12.61 19.31
CA GLY A 354 6.17 11.95 18.57
C GLY A 354 6.62 12.71 17.31
N PRO A 355 7.44 12.08 16.46
CA PRO A 355 8.05 12.74 15.31
C PRO A 355 7.05 13.01 14.17
N ASN A 356 7.32 14.06 13.40
CA ASN A 356 6.56 14.47 12.22
C ASN A 356 7.42 14.30 10.96
N LEU A 357 7.45 13.08 10.41
CA LEU A 357 8.32 12.76 9.28
C LEU A 357 7.53 12.87 7.96
N PRO A 358 8.17 13.32 6.85
CA PRO A 358 7.50 13.54 5.57
C PRO A 358 6.88 12.29 4.96
N ASN A 359 7.54 11.13 5.09
CA ASN A 359 7.13 9.88 4.44
C ASN A 359 6.40 8.94 5.40
N ALA A 360 5.91 9.43 6.55
CA ALA A 360 5.26 8.64 7.59
C ALA A 360 4.06 9.41 8.18
N TRP A 361 3.56 8.97 9.33
CA TRP A 361 2.46 9.66 10.02
C TRP A 361 2.92 10.62 11.11
N GLN A 362 2.04 11.53 11.48
CA GLN A 362 2.02 12.23 12.75
C GLN A 362 1.04 11.51 13.69
N ARG A 363 1.48 11.13 14.90
CA ARG A 363 0.56 10.71 15.96
C ARG A 363 -0.05 11.93 16.64
N TRP A 364 -1.26 11.81 17.16
CA TRP A 364 -1.93 12.89 17.88
C TRP A 364 -2.83 12.36 18.98
N ARG A 365 -3.15 13.24 19.92
CA ARG A 365 -4.09 12.99 21.01
C ARG A 365 -4.99 14.20 21.27
N ILE A 366 -6.19 13.94 21.75
CA ILE A 366 -7.10 14.97 22.24
C ILE A 366 -7.93 14.43 23.41
N ASP A 367 -8.09 15.25 24.44
CA ASP A 367 -8.98 14.91 25.55
C ASP A 367 -10.41 15.33 25.21
N TRP A 368 -11.34 14.41 25.37
CA TRP A 368 -12.75 14.58 25.10
C TRP A 368 -13.57 14.24 26.35
N THR A 369 -14.48 15.13 26.70
CA THR A 369 -15.54 14.87 27.68
C THR A 369 -16.84 14.82 26.88
N PRO A 370 -17.51 13.66 26.79
CA PRO A 370 -18.80 13.57 26.10
C PRO A 370 -19.82 14.52 26.69
N ALA A 371 -20.61 15.18 25.83
CA ALA A 371 -21.70 16.05 26.27
C ALA A 371 -22.93 15.28 26.77
N GLY A 372 -23.03 13.99 26.43
CA GLY A 372 -24.13 13.10 26.81
C GLY A 372 -23.86 11.67 26.38
N THR A 373 -24.73 10.76 26.83
CA THR A 373 -24.71 9.33 26.46
C THR A 373 -25.34 9.12 25.08
N GLY A 374 -25.20 7.91 24.53
CA GLY A 374 -25.76 7.53 23.23
C GLY A 374 -24.78 7.67 22.04
N PRO A 375 -25.28 7.73 20.80
CA PRO A 375 -24.44 7.71 19.61
C PRO A 375 -23.69 9.03 19.40
N HIS A 376 -22.41 8.94 19.05
CA HIS A 376 -21.58 10.07 18.62
C HIS A 376 -20.86 9.72 17.31
N THR A 377 -20.51 10.74 16.54
CA THR A 377 -19.68 10.60 15.33
C THR A 377 -18.40 11.40 15.50
N LEU A 378 -17.27 10.69 15.50
CA LEU A 378 -15.95 11.28 15.56
C LEU A 378 -15.40 11.49 14.14
N ILE A 379 -14.72 12.60 13.91
CA ILE A 379 -14.04 12.89 12.65
C ILE A 379 -12.66 13.47 12.96
N ALA A 380 -11.62 12.96 12.30
CA ALA A 380 -10.30 13.54 12.32
C ALA A 380 -9.97 14.11 10.94
N ARG A 381 -9.53 15.36 10.90
CA ARG A 381 -9.16 16.08 9.68
C ARG A 381 -7.73 16.58 9.80
N ALA A 382 -6.85 16.01 8.99
CA ALA A 382 -5.48 16.48 8.84
C ALA A 382 -5.36 17.55 7.76
N THR A 383 -4.40 18.45 7.95
CA THR A 383 -3.92 19.39 6.94
C THR A 383 -2.41 19.25 6.88
N ASP A 384 -1.87 18.98 5.70
CA ASP A 384 -0.42 18.86 5.51
C ASP A 384 0.27 20.22 5.30
N VAL A 385 1.58 20.20 5.06
CA VAL A 385 2.39 21.40 4.83
C VAL A 385 2.06 22.14 3.53
N THR A 386 1.44 21.49 2.54
CA THR A 386 1.00 22.15 1.30
C THR A 386 -0.39 22.76 1.42
N GLY A 387 -1.09 22.46 2.52
CA GLY A 387 -2.46 22.90 2.77
C GLY A 387 -3.51 21.90 2.27
N ALA A 388 -3.11 20.74 1.73
CA ALA A 388 -4.06 19.72 1.35
C ALA A 388 -4.75 19.14 2.59
N THR A 389 -6.06 18.94 2.49
CA THR A 389 -6.91 18.44 3.56
C THR A 389 -8.00 17.51 3.00
N HIS A 390 -8.81 16.94 3.87
CA HIS A 390 -9.86 16.00 3.53
C HIS A 390 -11.03 16.71 2.83
N PRO A 391 -11.38 16.36 1.58
CA PRO A 391 -12.59 16.86 0.95
C PRO A 391 -13.86 16.33 1.63
N ALA A 392 -15.00 16.95 1.33
CA ALA A 392 -16.30 16.46 1.80
C ALA A 392 -16.67 15.11 1.16
N THR A 393 -16.37 14.95 -0.13
CA THR A 393 -16.60 13.73 -0.90
C THR A 393 -15.41 13.45 -1.84
N VAL A 394 -15.29 12.21 -2.29
CA VAL A 394 -14.34 11.77 -3.31
C VAL A 394 -15.09 11.45 -4.61
N PRO A 395 -14.64 11.93 -5.78
CA PRO A 395 -15.21 11.54 -7.07
C PRO A 395 -15.26 10.01 -7.23
N HIS A 396 -16.31 9.53 -7.89
CA HIS A 396 -16.47 8.08 -8.04
C HIS A 396 -15.38 7.53 -8.95
N ASN A 397 -14.71 6.47 -8.49
CA ASN A 397 -13.93 5.63 -9.37
C ASN A 397 -14.26 4.15 -9.14
N THR A 398 -14.38 3.37 -10.22
CA THR A 398 -14.92 2.01 -10.21
C THR A 398 -14.09 1.02 -9.38
N LEU A 399 -12.80 1.31 -9.16
CA LEU A 399 -11.87 0.47 -8.40
C LEU A 399 -11.68 0.94 -6.93
N GLY A 400 -12.38 2.01 -6.53
CA GLY A 400 -12.43 2.51 -5.16
C GLY A 400 -11.05 2.84 -4.58
N TYR A 401 -10.22 3.54 -5.35
CA TYR A 401 -8.90 4.02 -4.92
C TYR A 401 -8.96 5.44 -4.36
N LEU A 402 -7.94 5.79 -3.56
CA LEU A 402 -7.67 7.13 -3.06
C LEU A 402 -8.86 7.77 -2.32
N PHE A 403 -9.52 7.02 -1.44
CA PHE A 403 -10.53 7.61 -0.56
C PHE A 403 -9.86 8.56 0.46
N GLY A 404 -9.90 9.87 0.18
CA GLY A 404 -9.34 10.93 1.04
C GLY A 404 -10.37 11.75 1.82
N ALA A 405 -11.67 11.52 1.62
CA ALA A 405 -12.72 12.27 2.32
C ALA A 405 -12.70 12.03 3.84
N GLN A 406 -13.40 12.90 4.56
CA GLN A 406 -13.55 12.79 6.01
C GLN A 406 -14.25 11.47 6.38
N VAL A 407 -13.58 10.62 7.17
CA VAL A 407 -14.16 9.37 7.67
C VAL A 407 -14.98 9.66 8.93
N ARG A 408 -16.24 9.24 8.91
CA ARG A 408 -17.19 9.38 10.02
C ARG A 408 -17.08 8.13 10.89
N HIS A 409 -16.33 8.22 11.99
CA HIS A 409 -16.08 7.10 12.90
C HIS A 409 -17.17 7.02 13.98
N PRO A 410 -18.09 6.04 13.93
CA PRO A 410 -19.16 5.93 14.91
C PRO A 410 -18.63 5.40 16.24
N VAL A 411 -19.14 5.96 17.34
CA VAL A 411 -18.95 5.47 18.71
C VAL A 411 -20.25 5.58 19.50
N THR A 412 -20.34 4.88 20.62
CA THR A 412 -21.44 5.03 21.59
C THR A 412 -20.85 5.40 22.94
N VAL A 413 -21.44 6.40 23.61
CA VAL A 413 -21.11 6.73 25.00
C VAL A 413 -22.13 6.03 25.90
N ALA A 414 -21.65 5.22 26.83
CA ALA A 414 -22.48 4.39 27.72
C ALA A 414 -23.33 5.23 28.68
#